data_AF-A0A7C5T462-F1
#
_entry.id   AF-A0A7C5T462-F1
#
_cell.length_a   1.000
_cell.length_b   1.000
_cell.length_c   1.000
_cell.angle_alpha   90.00
_cell.angle_beta   90.00
_cell.angle_gamma   90.00
#
_symmetry.space_group_name_H-M   'P 1'
#
loop_
_entity.id
_entity.type
_entity.pdbx_description
1 polymer ?
#
loop_
_entity_poly.entity_id
_entity_poly.type
_entity_poly.pdbx_seq_one_letter_code
_entity_poly.pdbx_strand_id
1 'polypeptide(L)' 'MIEVVQSRSRVVSDVVTRGVLDAGELRISKTGLGKRGGERYLIYLPLNRNYLWKLLHERRVRVRVFIEIPEE' A
#
# COMPACT_ATOMS: atom_id res chain seq x y z
N MET A 1 -17.79 15.34 12.24
CA MET A 1 -18.05 14.22 11.30
C MET A 1 -17.99 14.61 9.81
N ILE A 2 -17.66 15.87 9.46
CA ILE A 2 -17.61 16.35 8.06
C ILE A 2 -16.17 16.41 7.51
N GLU A 3 -15.16 16.65 8.36
CA GLU A 3 -13.75 16.74 7.92
C GLU A 3 -13.13 15.42 7.45
N VAL A 4 -13.46 14.29 8.10
CA VAL A 4 -12.89 12.98 7.76
C VAL A 4 -13.33 12.51 6.36
N VAL A 5 -14.57 12.80 5.98
CA VAL A 5 -15.14 12.42 4.67
C VAL A 5 -14.52 13.23 3.52
N GLN A 6 -14.20 14.50 3.77
CA GLN A 6 -13.53 15.40 2.81
C GLN A 6 -12.06 15.02 2.55
N SER A 7 -11.37 14.46 3.56
CA SER A 7 -10.00 13.98 3.44
C SER A 7 -9.89 12.74 2.53
N ARG A 8 -10.75 11.74 2.77
CA ARG A 8 -10.78 10.51 1.96
C ARG A 8 -11.12 10.77 0.50
N SER A 9 -12.05 11.69 0.22
CA SER A 9 -12.45 12.00 -1.17
C SER A 9 -11.33 12.64 -1.98
N ARG A 10 -10.48 13.48 -1.35
CA ARG A 10 -9.30 14.07 -2.01
C ARG A 10 -8.24 13.02 -2.33
N VAL A 11 -7.91 12.14 -1.39
CA VAL A 11 -6.92 11.06 -1.61
C VAL A 11 -7.35 10.16 -2.76
N VAL A 12 -8.61 9.73 -2.79
CA VAL A 12 -9.14 8.91 -3.88
C VAL A 12 -9.08 9.65 -5.23
N SER A 13 -9.41 10.94 -5.27
CA SER A 13 -9.35 11.74 -6.50
C SER A 13 -7.92 11.95 -7.02
N ASP A 14 -6.95 12.12 -6.13
CA ASP A 14 -5.52 12.26 -6.47
C ASP A 14 -4.90 10.91 -6.90
N VAL A 15 -5.36 9.80 -6.30
CA VAL A 15 -4.95 8.44 -6.67
C VAL A 15 -5.33 8.13 -8.13
N VAL A 16 -6.57 8.45 -8.51
CA VAL A 16 -7.10 8.15 -9.85
C VAL A 16 -6.45 9.04 -10.93
N THR A 17 -6.13 10.30 -10.63
CA THR A 17 -5.58 11.24 -11.62
C THR A 17 -4.06 11.14 -11.82
N ARG A 18 -3.30 10.53 -10.89
CA ARG A 18 -1.83 10.50 -10.93
C ARG A 18 -1.21 9.14 -11.28
N GLY A 19 -1.99 8.17 -11.75
CA GLY A 19 -1.49 6.82 -12.05
C GLY A 19 -1.14 6.03 -10.78
N VAL A 20 -1.88 6.27 -9.70
CA VAL A 20 -1.77 5.47 -8.48
C VAL A 20 -2.71 4.29 -8.60
N LEU A 21 -2.18 3.10 -8.34
CA LEU A 21 -2.99 1.89 -8.30
C LEU A 21 -3.46 1.67 -6.87
N ASP A 22 -4.77 1.75 -6.67
CA ASP A 22 -5.37 1.29 -5.43
C ASP A 22 -5.24 -0.24 -5.32
N ALA A 23 -4.56 -0.69 -4.26
CA ALA A 23 -4.38 -2.09 -3.94
C ALA A 23 -5.46 -2.63 -2.98
N GLY A 24 -6.37 -1.76 -2.52
CA GLY A 24 -7.42 -2.07 -1.56
C GLY A 24 -6.88 -2.26 -0.14
N GLU A 25 -7.74 -2.80 0.73
CA GLU A 25 -7.35 -3.14 2.10
C GLU A 25 -6.44 -4.37 2.12
N LEU A 26 -5.26 -4.23 2.71
CA LEU A 26 -4.27 -5.29 2.83
C LEU A 26 -4.04 -5.65 4.30
N ARG A 27 -3.88 -6.95 4.54
CA ARG A 27 -3.45 -7.44 5.86
C ARG A 27 -1.95 -7.21 6.02
N ILE A 28 -1.59 -6.45 7.04
CA ILE A 28 -0.21 -6.26 7.47
C ILE A 28 0.06 -7.22 8.61
N SER A 29 1.04 -8.10 8.45
CA SER A 29 1.50 -8.99 9.51
C SER A 29 2.72 -8.39 10.20
N LYS A 30 2.63 -8.15 11.51
CA LYS A 30 3.78 -7.80 12.34
C LYS A 30 4.53 -9.08 12.72
N THR A 31 5.81 -9.16 12.39
CA THR A 31 6.67 -10.30 12.73
C THR A 31 7.85 -9.87 13.60
N GLY A 32 8.10 -10.63 14.67
CA GLY A 32 9.11 -10.34 15.69
C GLY A 32 10.47 -11.00 15.47
N LEU A 33 10.82 -11.37 14.24
CA LEU A 33 12.00 -12.20 13.97
C LEU A 33 12.97 -11.51 13.00
N GLY A 34 13.59 -10.43 13.45
CA GLY A 34 14.87 -9.98 12.92
C GLY A 34 15.99 -10.47 13.85
N LYS A 35 17.08 -11.04 13.32
CA LYS A 35 18.32 -11.37 14.08
C LYS A 35 18.94 -10.19 14.86
N ARG A 36 18.36 -8.98 14.77
CA ARG A 36 18.77 -7.74 15.43
C ARG A 36 17.67 -7.09 16.29
N GLY A 37 16.60 -7.81 16.64
CA GLY A 37 15.62 -7.36 17.64
C GLY A 37 14.68 -6.21 17.21
N GLY A 38 14.47 -6.00 15.92
CA GLY A 38 13.55 -4.97 15.40
C GLY A 38 12.20 -5.54 14.95
N GLU A 39 11.15 -4.72 15.06
CA GLU A 39 9.84 -5.01 14.50
C GLU A 39 9.92 -5.04 12.96
N ARG A 40 9.27 -6.02 12.34
CA ARG A 40 9.15 -6.12 10.88
C ARG A 40 7.68 -6.19 10.52
N TYR A 41 7.31 -5.45 9.49
CA TYR A 41 5.98 -5.47 8.91
C TYR A 41 6.06 -6.15 7.55
N LEU A 42 5.22 -7.16 7.35
CA LEU A 42 5.08 -7.87 6.09
C LEU A 42 3.74 -7.50 5.47
N ILE A 43 3.78 -7.11 4.20
CA ILE A 43 2.60 -6.78 3.41
C ILE A 43 2.59 -7.70 2.20
N TYR A 44 1.51 -8.46 2.06
CA TYR A 44 1.29 -9.28 0.88
C TYR A 44 0.60 -8.44 -0.18
N LEU A 45 1.26 -8.25 -1.32
CA LEU A 45 0.64 -7.58 -2.46
C LEU A 45 -0.52 -8.43 -3.02
N PRO A 46 -1.60 -7.80 -3.52
CA PRO A 46 -2.72 -8.50 -4.11
C PRO A 46 -2.29 -9.41 -5.26
N LEU A 47 -2.65 -10.69 -5.19
CA LEU A 47 -2.34 -11.67 -6.23
C LEU A 47 -3.11 -11.43 -7.53
N ASN A 48 -4.30 -10.83 -7.45
CA ASN A 48 -5.12 -10.43 -8.60
C ASN A 48 -4.47 -9.30 -9.45
N ARG A 49 -3.30 -8.79 -9.03
CA ARG A 49 -2.48 -7.80 -9.74
C ARG A 49 -1.08 -8.32 -10.06
N ASN A 50 -0.83 -9.63 -9.99
CA ASN A 50 0.49 -10.21 -10.30
C ASN A 50 1.02 -9.86 -11.70
N TYR A 51 0.15 -9.74 -12.70
CA TYR A 51 0.55 -9.32 -14.05
C TYR A 51 1.20 -7.94 -14.04
N LEU A 52 0.69 -7.02 -13.22
CA LEU A 52 1.20 -5.67 -13.08
C LEU A 52 2.54 -5.68 -12.35
N TRP A 53 2.64 -6.41 -11.24
CA TRP A 53 3.89 -6.53 -10.48
C TRP A 53 5.03 -7.10 -11.35
N LYS A 54 4.71 -8.13 -12.15
CA LYS A 54 5.64 -8.69 -13.12
C LYS A 54 6.09 -7.65 -14.15
N LEU A 55 5.15 -6.93 -14.75
CA LEU A 55 5.46 -5.88 -15.74
C LEU A 55 6.33 -4.76 -15.15
N LEU A 56 6.00 -4.28 -13.95
CA LEU A 56 6.75 -3.24 -13.26
C LEU A 56 8.18 -3.72 -12.92
N HIS A 57 8.31 -4.97 -12.48
CA HIS A 57 9.60 -5.59 -12.19
C HIS A 57 10.47 -5.73 -13.45
N GLU A 58 9.93 -6.29 -14.53
CA GLU A 58 10.62 -6.46 -15.82
C GLU A 58 11.13 -5.12 -16.37
N ARG A 59 10.32 -4.06 -16.23
CA ARG A 59 10.67 -2.70 -16.65
C ARG A 59 11.53 -1.93 -15.63
N ARG A 60 11.87 -2.55 -14.49
CA ARG A 60 12.63 -1.94 -13.37
C ARG A 60 12.05 -0.59 -12.92
N VAL A 61 10.73 -0.46 -12.95
CA VAL A 61 10.04 0.76 -12.53
C VAL A 61 10.15 0.87 -11.02
N ARG A 62 10.59 2.04 -10.53
CA ARG A 62 10.59 2.32 -9.09
C ARG A 62 9.16 2.55 -8.62
N VAL A 63 8.70 1.69 -7.73
CA VAL A 63 7.37 1.78 -7.12
C VAL A 63 7.47 2.49 -5.77
N ARG A 64 6.58 3.45 -5.53
CA ARG A 64 6.38 4.05 -4.21
C ARG A 64 5.14 3.43 -3.59
N VAL A 65 5.25 2.96 -2.36
CA VAL A 65 4.16 2.33 -1.63
C VAL A 65 3.75 3.26 -0.50
N PHE A 66 2.46 3.59 -0.45
CA PHE A 66 1.86 4.37 0.63
C PHE A 66 1.01 3.42 1.47
N ILE A 67 1.20 3.46 2.79
CA ILE A 67 0.51 2.58 3.74
C ILE A 67 -0.08 3.50 4.80
N GLU A 68 -1.39 3.43 4.96
CA GLU A 68 -2.10 4.03 6.08
C GLU A 68 -2.35 2.93 7.12
N ILE A 69 -1.91 3.16 8.35
CA ILE A 69 -2.19 2.27 9.48
C ILE A 69 -3.20 3.03 10.35
N PRO A 70 -4.45 2.57 10.46
CA PRO A 70 -5.42 3.22 11.33
C PRO A 70 -4.98 3.08 12.79
N GLU A 71 -5.17 4.14 13.57
CA GLU A 71 -5.05 4.08 15.04
C GLU A 71 -6.28 3.34 15.61
N GLU A 72 -6.09 2.54 16.67
CA GLU A 72 -7.19 1.87 17.40
C GLU A 72 -8.13 2.86 18.10
#